data_AF-A0A3Q8FI86-F1
#
_entry.id   AF-A0A3Q8FI86-F1
#
_cell.length_a   1.000
_cell.length_b   1.000
_cell.length_c   1.000
_cell.angle_alpha   90.00
_cell.angle_beta   90.00
_cell.angle_gamma   90.00
#
_symmetry.space_group_name_H-M   'P 1'
#
loop_
_entity.id
_entity.type
_entity.pdbx_description
1 polymer ?
#
loop_
_entity_poly.entity_id
_entity_poly.type
_entity_poly.pdbx_seq_one_letter_code
_entity_poly.pdbx_strand_id
1 'polypeptide(L)'
;MRAAGKAWISVAVLVAAIALLPGLLYLLGLAWVDGWPQPADRAPSGVAACSGEPRAGYQRMNPWGVVVQLFDQDAGKANVPVGEQEAYWVARRHLMRQPRHGMLRWQLSSTALTIWITRHWSAGQIADTARKEDFCHVWPRPPGPGGPVNR
;
A
#
# COMPACT_ATOMS: atom_id res chain seq x y z
N MET A 1 -5.40 -17.13 -45.48
CA MET A 1 -4.66 -17.01 -44.20
C MET A 1 -4.65 -15.59 -43.59
N ARG A 2 -5.58 -14.66 -43.92
CA ARG A 2 -5.53 -13.25 -43.43
C ARG A 2 -6.33 -12.98 -42.14
N ALA A 3 -7.33 -13.80 -41.81
CA ALA A 3 -8.17 -13.61 -40.62
C ALA A 3 -7.48 -14.08 -39.33
N ALA A 4 -6.81 -15.24 -39.37
CA ALA A 4 -6.07 -15.78 -38.22
C ALA A 4 -4.94 -14.85 -37.77
N GLY A 5 -4.19 -14.25 -38.70
CA GLY A 5 -3.14 -13.29 -38.36
C GLY A 5 -3.66 -12.01 -37.68
N LYS A 6 -4.81 -11.49 -38.13
CA LYS A 6 -5.48 -10.33 -37.49
C LYS A 6 -6.04 -10.67 -36.10
N ALA A 7 -6.57 -11.88 -35.93
CA ALA A 7 -7.05 -12.35 -34.63
C ALA A 7 -5.91 -12.43 -33.62
N TRP A 8 -4.75 -12.97 -34.01
CA TRP A 8 -3.57 -13.03 -33.14
C TRP A 8 -3.04 -11.65 -32.77
N ILE A 9 -3.03 -10.68 -33.70
CA ILE A 9 -2.65 -9.30 -33.39
C ILE A 9 -3.63 -8.69 -32.38
N SER A 10 -4.93 -8.88 -32.57
CA SER A 10 -5.94 -8.38 -31.64
C SER A 10 -5.79 -8.97 -30.24
N VAL A 11 -5.51 -10.27 -30.14
CA VAL A 11 -5.26 -10.94 -28.86
C VAL A 11 -3.99 -10.40 -28.21
N ALA A 12 -2.91 -10.24 -28.97
CA ALA A 12 -1.65 -9.67 -28.45
C ALA A 12 -1.84 -8.25 -27.92
N VAL A 13 -2.58 -7.40 -28.66
CA VAL A 13 -2.90 -6.04 -28.23
C VAL A 13 -3.75 -6.04 -26.95
N LEU A 14 -4.75 -6.92 -26.86
CA LEU A 14 -5.59 -7.03 -25.67
C LEU A 14 -4.78 -7.46 -24.44
N VAL A 15 -3.93 -8.48 -24.59
CA VAL A 15 -3.06 -8.95 -23.50
C VAL A 15 -2.09 -7.85 -23.06
N ALA A 16 -1.49 -7.13 -24.01
CA ALA A 16 -0.63 -6.00 -23.71
C ALA A 16 -1.37 -4.88 -22.95
N ALA A 17 -2.58 -4.53 -23.38
CA ALA A 17 -3.40 -3.53 -22.71
C ALA A 17 -3.73 -3.93 -21.26
N ILE A 18 -4.11 -5.18 -21.03
CA ILE A 18 -4.39 -5.71 -19.69
C ILE A 18 -3.13 -5.73 -18.83
N ALA A 19 -1.99 -6.14 -19.39
CA ALA A 19 -0.72 -6.20 -18.66
C ALA A 19 -0.21 -4.80 -18.24
N LEU A 20 -0.52 -3.76 -19.01
CA LEU A 20 -0.14 -2.37 -18.71
C LEU A 20 -1.10 -1.68 -17.73
N LEU A 21 -2.34 -2.16 -17.63
CA LEU A 21 -3.41 -1.55 -16.84
C LEU A 21 -3.03 -1.28 -15.36
N PRO A 22 -2.37 -2.19 -14.61
CA PRO A 22 -1.99 -1.93 -13.22
C PRO A 22 -1.02 -0.76 -13.09
N GLY A 23 -0.08 -0.64 -14.02
CA GLY A 23 0.87 0.48 -14.08
C GLY A 23 0.17 1.80 -14.40
N LEU A 24 -0.76 1.79 -15.35
CA LEU A 24 -1.52 2.99 -15.73
C LEU A 24 -2.41 3.48 -14.58
N LEU A 25 -3.10 2.59 -13.88
CA LEU A 25 -3.89 2.94 -12.70
C LEU A 25 -3.01 3.48 -11.56
N TYR A 26 -1.83 2.90 -11.35
CA TYR A 26 -0.86 3.42 -10.38
C TYR A 26 -0.45 4.88 -10.71
N LEU A 27 -0.12 5.16 -11.97
CA LEU A 27 0.23 6.52 -12.41
C LEU A 27 -0.95 7.49 -12.27
N LEU A 28 -2.16 7.06 -12.63
CA LEU A 28 -3.37 7.86 -12.50
C LEU A 28 -3.66 8.21 -11.03
N GLY A 29 -3.47 7.25 -10.11
CA GLY A 29 -3.67 7.47 -8.68
C GLY A 29 -2.72 8.49 -8.10
N LEU A 30 -1.44 8.45 -8.52
CA LEU A 30 -0.44 9.44 -8.12
C LEU A 30 -0.70 10.82 -8.70
N ALA A 31 -1.15 10.91 -9.96
CA ALA A 31 -1.48 12.18 -10.59
C ALA A 31 -2.64 12.92 -9.89
N TRP A 32 -3.43 12.20 -9.11
CA TRP A 32 -4.55 12.74 -8.33
C TRP A 32 -4.21 13.12 -6.88
N VAL A 33 -2.99 12.84 -6.43
CA VAL A 33 -2.53 13.16 -5.07
C VAL A 33 -1.99 14.59 -5.07
N ASP A 34 -2.63 15.47 -4.28
CA ASP A 34 -2.18 16.86 -4.16
C ASP A 34 -1.06 16.97 -3.13
N GLY A 35 0.16 17.27 -3.61
CA GLY A 35 1.35 17.39 -2.76
C GLY A 35 1.87 16.03 -2.25
N TRP A 36 3.18 15.94 -2.11
CA TRP A 36 3.82 14.70 -1.66
C TRP A 36 3.90 14.66 -0.14
N PRO A 37 3.57 13.52 0.51
CA PRO A 37 3.85 13.36 1.92
C PRO A 37 5.36 13.47 2.13
N GLN A 38 5.77 14.02 3.28
CA GLN A 38 7.16 14.10 3.68
C GLN A 38 7.41 13.14 4.86
N PRO A 39 8.49 12.35 4.82
CA PRO A 39 8.83 11.48 5.94
C PRO A 39 9.22 12.35 7.15
N ALA A 40 9.01 11.84 8.37
CA ALA A 40 9.49 12.50 9.57
C ALA A 40 11.03 12.67 9.54
N ASP A 41 11.52 13.84 9.95
CA ASP A 41 12.95 14.23 9.92
C ASP A 41 13.87 13.42 10.88
N ARG A 42 13.31 12.45 11.61
CA ARG A 42 14.07 11.70 12.61
C ARG A 42 14.91 10.62 11.93
N ALA A 43 16.08 10.34 12.52
CA ALA A 43 16.89 9.19 12.14
C ALA A 43 16.01 7.91 12.16
N PRO A 44 15.96 7.12 11.06
CA PRO A 44 15.01 6.03 10.92
C PRO A 44 15.14 5.06 12.09
N SER A 45 14.11 4.97 12.93
CA SER A 45 14.10 3.96 13.98
C SER A 45 13.83 2.59 13.34
N GLY A 46 14.72 1.61 13.54
CA GLY A 46 14.60 0.26 12.94
C GLY A 46 13.45 -0.59 13.52
N VAL A 47 12.48 0.04 14.17
CA VAL A 47 11.43 -0.57 15.00
C VAL A 47 10.05 -0.27 14.42
N ALA A 48 9.04 -1.07 14.79
CA ALA A 48 7.66 -0.80 14.39
C ALA A 48 7.11 0.46 15.09
N ALA A 49 6.08 1.08 14.51
CA ALA A 49 5.53 2.34 15.01
C ALA A 49 5.00 2.24 16.46
N CYS A 50 4.46 1.06 16.82
CA CYS A 50 3.74 0.82 18.08
C CYS A 50 4.40 -0.21 18.99
N SER A 51 5.38 -0.96 18.50
CA SER A 51 6.17 -1.89 19.31
C SER A 51 7.64 -1.70 18.99
N GLY A 52 8.48 -1.61 20.03
CA GLY A 52 9.94 -1.56 19.88
C GLY A 52 10.56 -2.84 19.32
N GLU A 53 9.77 -3.69 18.66
CA GLU A 53 10.22 -4.93 18.03
C GLU A 53 10.92 -4.63 16.70
N PRO A 54 12.03 -5.35 16.40
CA PRO A 54 12.68 -5.27 15.10
C PRO A 54 11.71 -5.69 14.00
N ARG A 55 11.63 -4.87 12.94
CA ARG A 55 10.68 -5.12 11.85
C ARG A 55 11.07 -6.39 11.09
N ALA A 56 10.20 -7.40 11.08
CA ALA A 56 10.36 -8.57 10.22
C ALA A 56 10.09 -8.16 8.75
N GLY A 57 11.07 -8.41 7.88
CA GLY A 57 10.93 -8.47 6.42
C GLY A 57 10.03 -7.41 5.77
N TYR A 58 10.52 -6.18 5.66
CA TYR A 58 9.82 -5.17 4.88
C TYR A 58 9.91 -5.46 3.38
N GLN A 59 8.78 -5.74 2.73
CA GLN A 59 8.73 -6.01 1.29
C GLN A 59 8.20 -4.78 0.54
N ARG A 60 8.94 -4.33 -0.49
CA ARG A 60 8.50 -3.21 -1.33
C ARG A 60 7.29 -3.66 -2.14
N MET A 61 6.18 -2.92 -2.05
CA MET A 61 4.99 -3.23 -2.84
C MET A 61 5.23 -2.92 -4.33
N ASN A 62 4.52 -3.64 -5.21
CA ASN A 62 4.48 -3.36 -6.64
C ASN A 62 3.04 -3.38 -7.16
N PRO A 63 2.71 -2.55 -8.19
CA PRO A 63 1.34 -2.50 -8.73
C PRO A 63 0.85 -3.85 -9.24
N TRP A 64 1.73 -4.62 -9.87
CA TRP A 64 1.41 -5.96 -10.38
C TRP A 64 1.22 -6.99 -9.27
N GLY A 65 1.96 -6.91 -8.16
CA GLY A 65 1.80 -7.85 -7.04
C GLY A 65 0.54 -7.59 -6.23
N VAL A 66 0.04 -6.35 -6.18
CA VAL A 66 -1.31 -6.08 -5.64
C VAL A 66 -2.38 -6.79 -6.48
N VAL A 67 -2.22 -6.80 -7.82
CA VAL A 67 -3.13 -7.55 -8.70
C VAL A 67 -2.98 -9.06 -8.50
N VAL A 68 -1.75 -9.57 -8.37
CA VAL A 68 -1.52 -10.99 -8.07
C VAL A 68 -2.16 -11.40 -6.74
N GLN A 69 -2.01 -10.59 -5.68
CA GLN A 69 -2.65 -10.81 -4.39
C GLN A 69 -4.19 -10.78 -4.47
N LEU A 70 -4.76 -9.97 -5.38
CA LEU A 70 -6.22 -9.93 -5.58
C LEU A 70 -6.78 -11.25 -6.14
N PHE A 71 -5.98 -11.96 -6.95
CA PHE A 71 -6.35 -13.25 -7.52
C PHE A 71 -5.87 -14.45 -6.68
N ASP A 72 -5.07 -14.21 -5.67
CA ASP A 72 -4.62 -15.22 -4.71
C ASP A 72 -5.67 -15.41 -3.61
N GLN A 73 -6.31 -16.58 -3.60
CA GLN A 73 -7.36 -16.91 -2.64
C GLN A 73 -6.84 -17.04 -1.21
N ASP A 74 -5.54 -17.27 -1.03
CA ASP A 74 -4.90 -17.38 0.29
C ASP A 74 -4.29 -16.05 0.75
N ALA A 75 -4.12 -15.07 -0.14
CA ALA A 75 -3.66 -13.73 0.23
C ALA A 75 -4.63 -13.02 1.19
N GLY A 76 -5.95 -13.30 1.09
CA GLY A 76 -6.94 -12.76 2.03
C GLY A 76 -6.83 -13.33 3.46
N LYS A 77 -6.12 -14.46 3.64
CA LYS A 77 -5.86 -15.09 4.95
C LYS A 77 -4.48 -14.73 5.49
N ALA A 78 -3.57 -14.25 4.65
CA ALA A 78 -2.27 -13.78 5.07
C ALA A 78 -2.43 -12.47 5.86
N ASN A 79 -1.81 -12.40 7.05
CA ASN A 79 -1.74 -11.13 7.78
C ASN A 79 -0.96 -10.13 6.94
N VAL A 80 -1.60 -9.01 6.57
CA VAL A 80 -0.94 -7.89 5.90
C VAL A 80 0.22 -7.44 6.78
N PRO A 81 1.47 -7.38 6.25
CA PRO A 81 2.62 -6.98 7.04
C PRO A 81 2.38 -5.64 7.73
N VAL A 82 2.79 -5.51 9.00
CA VAL A 82 2.70 -4.25 9.76
C VAL A 82 3.37 -3.09 8.98
N GLY A 83 4.45 -3.44 8.26
CA GLY A 83 4.98 -2.79 7.06
C GLY A 83 4.02 -1.91 6.28
N GLU A 84 3.06 -2.59 5.65
CA GLU A 84 2.13 -2.07 4.67
C GLU A 84 0.96 -1.36 5.32
N GLN A 85 0.53 -1.83 6.50
CA GLN A 85 -0.55 -1.19 7.28
C GLN A 85 -0.15 0.22 7.73
N GLU A 86 1.08 0.40 8.22
CA GLU A 86 1.60 1.71 8.62
C GLU A 86 1.70 2.65 7.41
N ALA A 87 2.21 2.15 6.27
CA ALA A 87 2.30 2.95 5.05
C ALA A 87 0.92 3.35 4.51
N TYR A 88 -0.05 2.43 4.56
CA TYR A 88 -1.44 2.70 4.17
C TYR A 88 -2.08 3.74 5.09
N TRP A 89 -1.82 3.66 6.40
CA TRP A 89 -2.30 4.66 7.35
C TRP A 89 -1.77 6.06 7.02
N VAL A 90 -0.46 6.19 6.77
CA VAL A 90 0.16 7.46 6.39
C VAL A 90 -0.44 8.01 5.10
N ALA A 91 -0.58 7.17 4.07
CA ALA A 91 -1.21 7.55 2.81
C ALA A 91 -2.65 8.04 3.02
N ARG A 92 -3.43 7.29 3.79
CA ARG A 92 -4.83 7.60 4.08
C ARG A 92 -4.98 8.91 4.85
N ARG A 93 -4.12 9.15 5.85
CA ARG A 93 -4.15 10.37 6.65
C ARG A 93 -3.77 11.59 5.83
N HIS A 94 -2.77 11.47 4.94
CA HIS A 94 -2.40 12.51 3.98
C HIS A 94 -3.59 12.88 3.08
N LEU A 95 -4.26 11.89 2.49
CA LEU A 95 -5.41 12.11 1.62
C LEU A 95 -6.65 12.63 2.35
N MET A 96 -6.83 12.29 3.64
CA MET A 96 -7.92 12.85 4.45
C MET A 96 -7.76 14.35 4.72
N ARG A 97 -6.55 14.91 4.62
CA ARG A 97 -6.31 16.35 4.73
C ARG A 97 -6.61 17.09 3.42
N GLN A 98 -6.83 16.37 2.31
CA GLN A 98 -7.15 16.93 1.00
C GLN A 98 -8.67 17.01 0.77
N PRO A 99 -9.15 17.81 -0.19
CA PRO A 99 -10.57 17.84 -0.55
C PRO A 99 -11.09 16.44 -0.84
N ARG A 100 -12.31 16.12 -0.38
CA ARG A 100 -12.89 14.80 -0.59
C ARG A 100 -13.27 14.63 -2.05
N HIS A 101 -12.57 13.73 -2.73
CA HIS A 101 -12.88 13.30 -4.09
C HIS A 101 -13.73 12.02 -4.05
N GLY A 102 -14.31 11.63 -5.20
CA GLY A 102 -15.14 10.42 -5.29
C GLY A 102 -14.44 9.16 -4.76
N MET A 103 -15.24 8.22 -4.23
CA MET A 103 -14.75 7.01 -3.54
C MET A 103 -13.71 6.21 -4.33
N LEU A 104 -13.92 6.04 -5.64
CA LEU A 104 -13.00 5.35 -6.54
C LEU A 104 -11.63 6.04 -6.62
N ARG A 105 -11.64 7.36 -6.84
CA ARG A 105 -10.40 8.16 -6.86
C ARG A 105 -9.69 8.07 -5.52
N TRP A 106 -10.43 8.15 -4.41
CA TRP A 106 -9.86 8.05 -3.07
C TRP A 106 -9.17 6.71 -2.81
N GLN A 107 -9.81 5.59 -3.15
CA GLN A 107 -9.20 4.25 -3.02
C GLN A 107 -7.96 4.11 -3.89
N LEU A 108 -8.06 4.53 -5.16
CA LEU A 108 -7.00 4.39 -6.15
C LEU A 108 -5.78 5.25 -5.78
N SER A 109 -5.98 6.49 -5.34
CA SER A 109 -4.92 7.35 -4.80
C SER A 109 -4.35 6.81 -3.50
N SER A 110 -5.17 6.25 -2.60
CA SER A 110 -4.68 5.65 -1.34
C SER A 110 -3.74 4.49 -1.61
N THR A 111 -4.12 3.55 -2.49
CA THR A 111 -3.29 2.41 -2.86
C THR A 111 -2.04 2.85 -3.62
N ALA A 112 -2.17 3.76 -4.58
CA ALA A 112 -1.03 4.27 -5.35
C ALA A 112 0.00 4.97 -4.45
N LEU A 113 -0.47 5.80 -3.51
CA LEU A 113 0.38 6.50 -2.55
C LEU A 113 1.03 5.52 -1.57
N THR A 114 0.32 4.47 -1.14
CA THR A 114 0.89 3.39 -0.32
C THR A 114 2.03 2.67 -1.05
N ILE A 115 1.83 2.29 -2.32
CA ILE A 115 2.88 1.68 -3.16
C ILE A 115 4.07 2.63 -3.33
N TRP A 116 3.83 3.93 -3.52
CA TRP A 116 4.89 4.91 -3.67
C TRP A 116 5.69 5.08 -2.38
N ILE A 117 5.02 5.27 -1.23
CA ILE A 117 5.64 5.37 0.09
C ILE A 117 6.50 4.13 0.33
N THR A 118 5.95 2.94 0.04
CA THR A 118 6.67 1.70 0.33
C THR A 118 7.90 1.45 -0.54
N ARG A 119 8.01 2.16 -1.65
CA ARG A 119 9.16 2.10 -2.56
C ARG A 119 10.22 3.15 -2.26
N HIS A 120 9.82 4.33 -1.80
CA HIS A 120 10.70 5.49 -1.67
C HIS A 120 11.11 5.77 -0.23
N TRP A 121 10.32 5.33 0.75
CA TRP A 121 10.62 5.55 2.15
C TRP A 121 11.24 4.29 2.76
N SER A 122 12.16 4.51 3.69
CA SER A 122 12.67 3.44 4.54
C SER A 122 11.59 2.99 5.53
N ALA A 123 11.69 1.75 5.99
CA ALA A 123 10.78 1.20 6.98
C ALA A 123 10.72 2.06 8.27
N GLY A 124 11.84 2.63 8.70
CA GLY A 124 11.87 3.51 9.87
C GLY A 124 11.18 4.85 9.64
N GLN A 125 11.33 5.45 8.46
CA GLN A 125 10.59 6.68 8.11
C GLN A 125 9.08 6.45 8.09
N ILE A 126 8.63 5.29 7.60
CA ILE A 126 7.22 4.92 7.62
C ILE A 126 6.72 4.77 9.06
N ALA A 127 7.46 4.06 9.90
CA ALA A 127 7.10 3.84 11.30
C ALA A 127 7.02 5.14 12.10
N ASP A 128 8.05 5.98 11.99
CA ASP A 128 8.14 7.25 12.69
C ASP A 128 7.03 8.21 12.23
N THR A 129 6.72 8.22 10.93
CA THR A 129 5.61 9.02 10.39
C THR A 129 4.25 8.47 10.81
N ALA A 130 4.04 7.15 10.77
CA ALA A 130 2.81 6.52 11.23
C ALA A 130 2.55 6.78 12.72
N ARG A 131 3.61 6.74 13.54
CA ARG A 131 3.55 7.09 14.97
C ARG A 131 3.18 8.55 15.19
N LYS A 132 3.75 9.48 14.41
CA LYS A 132 3.38 10.91 14.44
C LYS A 132 1.92 11.14 14.03
N GLU A 133 1.37 10.25 13.21
CA GLU A 133 -0.02 10.32 12.72
C GLU A 133 -1.01 9.46 13.52
N ASP A 134 -0.71 9.20 14.79
CA ASP A 134 -1.57 8.51 15.76
C ASP A 134 -1.99 7.09 15.37
N PHE A 135 -1.19 6.39 14.55
CA PHE A 135 -1.48 5.00 14.11
C PHE A 135 -1.78 4.07 15.29
N CYS A 136 -1.01 4.19 16.38
CA CYS A 136 -1.12 3.30 17.54
C CYS A 136 -2.40 3.47 18.37
N HIS A 137 -3.11 4.58 18.22
CA HIS A 137 -4.41 4.78 18.88
C HIS A 137 -5.56 4.13 18.10
N VAL A 138 -5.45 4.07 16.77
CA VAL A 138 -6.50 3.53 15.89
C VAL A 138 -6.29 2.05 15.60
N TRP A 139 -5.03 1.60 15.59
CA TRP A 139 -4.65 0.20 15.44
C TRP A 139 -4.01 -0.31 16.74
N PRO A 140 -4.80 -0.49 17.81
CA PRO A 140 -4.30 -1.16 19.00
C PRO A 140 -3.92 -2.60 18.63
N ARG A 141 -2.82 -3.07 19.23
CA ARG A 141 -2.33 -4.46 19.12
C ARG A 141 -3.51 -5.45 19.20
N PRO A 142 -3.50 -6.54 18.40
CA PRO A 142 -4.15 -7.77 18.87
C PRO A 142 -3.52 -8.11 20.22
N PRO A 143 -4.30 -8.49 21.25
CA PRO A 143 -3.73 -8.92 22.53
C PRO A 143 -2.66 -9.97 22.26
N GLY A 144 -1.43 -9.71 22.68
CA GLY A 144 -0.38 -10.73 22.62
C GLY A 144 -0.83 -11.98 23.38
N PRO A 145 -0.25 -13.16 23.11
CA PRO A 145 -0.65 -14.44 23.72
C PRO A 145 -0.39 -14.54 25.24
N GLY A 146 -0.25 -13.43 25.96
CA GLY A 146 -0.03 -13.36 27.41
C GLY A 146 -0.82 -12.25 28.13
N GLY A 147 -1.86 -11.68 27.51
CA GLY A 147 -2.78 -10.80 28.25
C GLY A 147 -3.63 -11.62 29.23
N PRO A 148 -3.80 -11.18 30.50
CA PRO A 148 -4.56 -11.95 31.48
C PRO A 148 -6.02 -12.09 31.01
N VAL A 149 -6.47 -13.34 30.89
CA VAL A 149 -7.88 -13.67 30.80
C VAL A 149 -8.48 -13.34 32.16
N ASN A 150 -9.04 -12.14 32.30
CA ASN A 150 -9.89 -11.81 33.43
C ASN A 150 -11.19 -12.62 33.28
N ARG A 151 -11.36 -13.55 34.21
CA ARG A 151 -12.56 -14.35 34.41
C ARG A 151 -13.53 -13.61 35.33
#